data_AF-A0A9W8J9D6-F1
#
_entry.id   AF-A0A9W8J9D6-F1
#
_cell.length_a   1.000
_cell.length_b   1.000
_cell.length_c   1.000
_cell.angle_alpha   90.00
_cell.angle_beta   90.00
_cell.angle_gamma   90.00
#
_symmetry.space_group_name_H-M   'P 1'
#
loop_
_entity.id
_entity.type
_entity.pdbx_description
1 polymer ?
#
loop_
_entity_poly.entity_id
_entity_poly.type
_entity_poly.pdbx_seq_one_letter_code
_entity_poly.pdbx_strand_id
1 'polypeptide(L)'
;MNALRIPLRNAAPLRRAARTQLPKSSPFRASYNSGRKYSTAPPPPEAKSSGSTLWLGLGAAGAAGAAWYFFTESGENTLKSGMQQAKVAANFVPTKEDYEKVYRKIADLVVDAGDYDDGSYGPVLLRLAWHSSGTYDKETGTGGSNYATMRFAPESLHGANAGLNVARGLMEKIKEEFPWISYGDLWTLAGVAAIQEMGGPKIPWRPGRVDGIAAQATPDGRLPDASQGSDHLRNIFYRMGFNDQEIVALSGAHALGRCHTDRSGFVGPWTFSPTTVTNDYFKLLFDEKWVWKKWEGPKQLEDKKTKTLMMLPTDYVLTQDKSFKKHAKAYADNQDLWFKDFSSAVSRLFELGVPEKQWVSPEPWIIPTVDEQDAKNEDLVGEALQEVYEKHNVKREDLWIQTKFTPIGGQDTTKPIPYNPSDSIEDQIASSLETSLKNLKTTYLDSYVLHSPLPGQIGSTVQAWKVLARIQDEGKAKMIGVCNTYDVKVLEALDKIRKAVYKLAQLQGITPLSGTTQVEHMKLDLNVEAAEWKEDGIQREIELVKKLIE
;
A
#
# COMPACT_ATOMS: atom_id res chain seq x y z
N MET A 1 63.86 10.48 12.04
CA MET A 1 63.71 11.93 12.36
C MET A 1 62.31 12.14 12.90
N ASN A 2 62.23 12.91 13.99
CA ASN A 2 61.13 12.98 14.95
C ASN A 2 59.77 13.38 14.36
N ALA A 3 58.73 12.60 14.67
CA ALA A 3 57.34 13.05 14.62
C ALA A 3 56.98 13.59 16.02
N LEU A 4 56.64 14.87 16.06
CA LEU A 4 56.27 15.65 17.25
C LEU A 4 54.93 15.17 17.83
N ARG A 5 54.95 14.90 19.14
CA ARG A 5 53.78 14.85 20.03
C ARG A 5 53.51 16.26 20.62
N ILE A 6 52.32 16.39 21.23
CA ILE A 6 51.89 17.31 22.33
C ILE A 6 51.03 18.51 21.86
N PRO A 7 49.94 18.93 22.57
CA PRO A 7 49.00 18.19 23.44
C PRO A 7 47.51 18.61 23.34
N LEU A 8 46.65 17.80 23.95
CA LEU A 8 45.32 18.18 24.47
C LEU A 8 45.43 19.31 25.52
N ARG A 9 44.57 20.33 25.41
CA ARG A 9 44.28 21.28 26.49
C ARG A 9 42.78 21.36 26.76
N ASN A 10 42.46 21.13 28.02
CA ASN A 10 41.16 21.34 28.67
C ASN A 10 40.66 22.79 28.53
N ALA A 11 39.36 22.96 28.29
CA ALA A 11 38.60 24.13 28.70
C ALA A 11 37.23 23.69 29.24
N ALA A 12 36.81 24.38 30.31
CA ALA A 12 35.84 23.98 31.33
C ALA A 12 34.35 24.13 30.92
N PRO A 13 33.38 23.73 31.77
CA PRO A 13 32.02 23.39 31.37
C PRO A 13 31.11 24.62 31.28
N LEU A 14 30.26 24.65 30.24
CA LEU A 14 29.18 25.63 30.13
C LEU A 14 27.98 25.24 30.99
N ARG A 15 27.39 26.29 31.56
CA ARG A 15 26.47 26.32 32.69
C ARG A 15 25.10 25.72 32.37
N ARG A 16 24.51 25.07 33.38
CA ARG A 16 23.08 24.76 33.51
C ARG A 16 22.22 25.98 33.16
N ALA A 17 21.38 25.85 32.14
CA ALA A 17 20.18 26.67 31.97
C ALA A 17 19.01 26.00 32.71
N ALA A 18 18.19 26.84 33.34
CA ALA A 18 17.24 26.49 34.38
C ALA A 18 16.01 25.71 33.86
N ARG A 19 15.55 24.77 34.70
CA ARG A 19 14.22 24.16 34.65
C ARG A 19 13.14 25.25 34.69
N THR A 20 12.34 25.36 33.64
CA THR A 20 10.99 25.90 33.74
C THR A 20 10.03 24.78 34.16
N GLN A 21 9.34 25.03 35.27
CA GLN A 21 8.35 24.14 35.86
C GLN A 21 7.06 24.16 35.02
N LEU A 22 6.58 22.98 34.61
CA LEU A 22 5.18 22.81 34.19
C LEU A 22 4.30 22.64 35.45
N PRO A 23 3.12 23.27 35.52
CA PRO A 23 2.26 23.16 36.68
C PRO A 23 1.60 21.78 36.76
N LYS A 24 1.64 21.20 37.96
CA LYS A 24 0.88 20.01 38.36
C LYS A 24 -0.61 20.37 38.46
N SER A 25 -1.48 19.63 37.78
CA SER A 25 -2.88 19.50 38.16
C SER A 25 -3.15 18.07 38.68
N SER A 26 -3.80 18.02 39.83
CA SER A 26 -4.13 16.84 40.64
C SER A 26 -5.34 16.09 40.04
N PRO A 27 -5.56 14.81 40.41
CA PRO A 27 -6.49 13.92 39.71
C PRO A 27 -7.92 14.09 40.20
N PHE A 28 -8.87 14.20 39.27
CA PHE A 28 -10.28 14.00 39.59
C PHE A 28 -10.61 12.50 39.52
N ARG A 29 -10.79 11.90 40.68
CA ARG A 29 -11.55 10.65 40.85
C ARG A 29 -13.01 10.93 40.50
N ALA A 30 -13.57 10.21 39.54
CA ALA A 30 -15.00 10.01 39.44
C ALA A 30 -15.30 8.52 39.22
N SER A 31 -16.15 8.01 40.09
CA SER A 31 -16.60 6.64 40.22
C SER A 31 -17.30 6.16 38.94
N TYR A 32 -16.84 5.05 38.38
CA TYR A 32 -17.62 4.25 37.44
C TYR A 32 -18.72 3.53 38.22
N ASN A 33 -19.97 3.88 37.95
CA ASN A 33 -21.11 3.08 38.33
C ASN A 33 -21.79 2.53 37.08
N SER A 34 -21.97 1.22 37.10
CA SER A 34 -22.48 0.36 36.04
C SER A 34 -23.95 0.62 35.70
N GLY A 35 -24.29 0.59 34.41
CA GLY A 35 -25.68 0.56 33.97
C GLY A 35 -25.85 0.45 32.46
N ARG A 36 -25.76 -0.77 31.91
CA ARG A 36 -26.25 -1.10 30.57
C ARG A 36 -27.77 -0.92 30.50
N LYS A 37 -28.28 -0.12 29.57
CA LYS A 37 -29.63 -0.29 28.99
C LYS A 37 -29.64 0.12 27.51
N TYR A 38 -30.08 -0.81 26.67
CA TYR A 38 -30.45 -0.60 25.27
C TYR A 38 -31.69 0.29 25.19
N SER A 39 -31.75 1.22 24.24
CA SER A 39 -32.97 1.98 23.91
C SER A 39 -33.13 2.09 22.40
N THR A 40 -34.20 1.51 21.89
CA THR A 40 -34.77 1.71 20.56
C THR A 40 -35.30 3.15 20.42
N ALA A 41 -35.08 3.79 19.28
CA ALA A 41 -35.64 5.11 18.98
C ALA A 41 -37.09 5.00 18.45
N PRO A 42 -38.01 5.92 18.86
CA PRO A 42 -39.38 5.97 18.35
C PRO A 42 -39.47 6.65 16.95
N PRO A 43 -40.55 6.42 16.17
CA PRO A 43 -40.68 6.92 14.81
C PRO A 43 -41.02 8.42 14.74
N PRO A 44 -40.63 9.13 13.66
CA PRO A 44 -40.91 10.55 13.48
C PRO A 44 -42.35 10.84 13.00
N PRO A 45 -42.92 12.03 13.31
CA PRO A 45 -44.28 12.42 12.92
C PRO A 45 -44.40 12.99 11.49
N GLU A 46 -45.62 12.97 10.96
CA GLU A 46 -46.01 13.29 9.57
C GLU A 46 -45.81 14.75 9.12
N ALA A 47 -45.57 14.92 7.81
CA ALA A 47 -45.26 16.19 7.15
C ALA A 47 -46.50 17.05 6.83
N LYS A 48 -46.33 18.38 6.86
CA LYS A 48 -47.28 19.37 6.30
C LYS A 48 -46.58 20.26 5.27
N SER A 49 -47.30 20.53 4.18
CA SER A 49 -46.88 21.30 3.01
C SER A 49 -47.02 22.81 3.19
N SER A 50 -46.18 23.60 2.50
CA SER A 50 -46.58 24.70 1.59
C SER A 50 -45.40 25.61 1.18
N GLY A 51 -45.35 26.00 -0.09
CA GLY A 51 -45.18 27.38 -0.52
C GLY A 51 -43.76 27.96 -0.68
N SER A 52 -43.32 28.04 -1.93
CA SER A 52 -42.15 28.75 -2.43
C SER A 52 -42.21 30.28 -2.27
N THR A 53 -41.11 30.92 -1.87
CA THR A 53 -40.67 32.23 -2.43
C THR A 53 -39.16 32.39 -2.32
N LEU A 54 -38.58 32.81 -3.44
CA LEU A 54 -37.18 32.97 -3.81
C LEU A 54 -36.54 34.19 -3.14
N TRP A 55 -35.28 34.10 -2.67
CA TRP A 55 -34.35 35.24 -2.63
C TRP A 55 -32.90 34.82 -2.92
N LEU A 56 -32.33 35.50 -3.92
CA LEU A 56 -30.93 35.51 -4.32
C LEU A 56 -30.03 36.18 -3.27
N GLY A 57 -28.88 35.58 -2.98
CA GLY A 57 -27.81 36.19 -2.20
C GLY A 57 -26.53 35.38 -2.24
N LEU A 58 -25.55 35.84 -3.02
CA LEU A 58 -24.19 35.32 -3.12
C LEU A 58 -23.45 35.47 -1.77
N GLY A 59 -22.74 34.40 -1.36
CA GLY A 59 -21.63 34.50 -0.41
C GLY A 59 -21.75 33.62 0.84
N ALA A 60 -20.79 32.68 0.96
CA ALA A 60 -20.39 31.99 2.18
C ALA A 60 -21.39 30.98 2.82
N ALA A 61 -21.44 29.75 2.31
CA ALA A 61 -21.85 28.56 3.07
C ALA A 61 -21.40 27.22 2.42
N GLY A 62 -20.12 27.13 2.01
CA GLY A 62 -19.60 25.95 1.28
C GLY A 62 -19.51 24.64 2.06
N ALA A 63 -19.67 24.66 3.39
CA ALA A 63 -19.58 23.45 4.23
C ALA A 63 -20.93 22.95 4.77
N ALA A 64 -21.94 23.82 4.88
CA ALA A 64 -23.25 23.45 5.44
C ALA A 64 -24.25 23.00 4.36
N GLY A 65 -24.14 23.52 3.13
CA GLY A 65 -25.05 23.17 2.03
C GLY A 65 -24.90 21.73 1.55
N ALA A 66 -23.68 21.18 1.54
CA ALA A 66 -23.45 19.78 1.16
C ALA A 66 -24.09 18.82 2.18
N ALA A 67 -23.91 19.07 3.48
CA ALA A 67 -24.51 18.24 4.53
C ALA A 67 -26.04 18.32 4.53
N TRP A 68 -26.62 19.49 4.23
CA TRP A 68 -28.08 19.68 4.17
C TRP A 68 -28.70 19.05 2.91
N TYR A 69 -28.05 19.16 1.74
CA TYR A 69 -28.50 18.52 0.50
C TYR A 69 -28.53 16.98 0.63
N PHE A 70 -27.58 16.39 1.35
CA PHE A 70 -27.59 14.95 1.63
C PHE A 70 -28.63 14.50 2.68
N PHE A 71 -29.20 15.40 3.47
CA PHE A 71 -30.11 15.04 4.57
C PHE A 71 -31.61 15.23 4.28
N THR A 72 -31.99 15.96 3.22
CA THR A 72 -33.41 16.34 3.00
C THR A 72 -34.11 15.77 1.76
N GLU A 73 -33.47 14.97 0.90
CA GLU A 73 -34.18 14.26 -0.18
C GLU A 73 -34.27 12.75 0.08
N SER A 74 -35.17 12.40 1.00
CA SER A 74 -35.86 11.11 1.04
C SER A 74 -37.32 11.32 0.60
N GLY A 75 -37.55 11.20 -0.72
CA GLY A 75 -38.89 11.36 -1.31
C GLY A 75 -39.01 10.92 -2.79
N GLU A 76 -39.20 9.61 -2.97
CA GLU A 76 -39.88 8.85 -4.05
C GLU A 76 -39.84 9.31 -5.54
N ASN A 77 -38.96 8.61 -6.29
CA ASN A 77 -39.06 8.19 -7.71
C ASN A 77 -38.72 9.12 -8.90
N THR A 78 -38.40 10.40 -8.76
CA THR A 78 -38.45 11.30 -9.93
C THR A 78 -37.25 12.20 -10.20
N LEU A 79 -36.02 11.73 -9.96
CA LEU A 79 -34.86 12.13 -10.78
C LEU A 79 -34.01 10.89 -11.10
N LYS A 80 -34.66 9.96 -11.82
CA LYS A 80 -34.06 8.89 -12.61
C LYS A 80 -32.65 9.23 -13.04
N SER A 81 -31.75 8.24 -13.08
CA SER A 81 -30.72 8.22 -14.13
C SER A 81 -29.74 9.40 -14.15
N GLY A 82 -29.66 10.20 -13.08
CA GLY A 82 -28.89 11.45 -13.02
C GLY A 82 -27.41 11.31 -13.37
N MET A 83 -26.86 10.10 -13.45
CA MET A 83 -25.56 9.87 -14.10
C MET A 83 -25.42 8.54 -14.85
N GLN A 84 -26.54 7.99 -15.30
CA GLN A 84 -26.55 7.52 -16.67
C GLN A 84 -26.42 8.71 -17.65
N GLN A 85 -26.49 9.96 -17.17
CA GLN A 85 -26.00 11.19 -17.83
C GLN A 85 -24.47 11.24 -18.04
N ALA A 86 -23.67 10.36 -17.45
CA ALA A 86 -22.30 10.12 -17.92
C ALA A 86 -22.25 9.23 -19.19
N LYS A 87 -23.38 8.72 -19.70
CA LYS A 87 -23.44 8.25 -21.10
C LYS A 87 -23.42 9.39 -22.12
N VAL A 88 -23.45 10.65 -21.67
CA VAL A 88 -23.61 11.84 -22.53
C VAL A 88 -22.48 12.87 -22.34
N ALA A 89 -21.61 12.73 -21.33
CA ALA A 89 -20.35 13.47 -21.29
C ALA A 89 -19.29 12.77 -22.19
N ALA A 90 -19.55 12.84 -23.50
CA ALA A 90 -18.80 12.29 -24.64
C ALA A 90 -18.86 10.75 -24.78
N ASN A 91 -18.72 10.24 -26.00
CA ASN A 91 -18.53 8.82 -26.33
C ASN A 91 -17.20 8.28 -25.77
N PHE A 92 -16.97 8.41 -24.48
CA PHE A 92 -15.74 8.03 -23.83
C PHE A 92 -15.88 6.59 -23.32
N VAL A 93 -15.27 5.67 -24.05
CA VAL A 93 -15.07 4.29 -23.62
C VAL A 93 -13.68 4.25 -22.99
N PRO A 94 -13.56 4.14 -21.65
CA PRO A 94 -12.25 4.21 -21.00
C PRO A 94 -11.37 3.05 -21.44
N THR A 95 -10.13 3.35 -21.84
CA THR A 95 -9.15 2.34 -22.23
C THR A 95 -8.34 1.87 -21.03
N LYS A 96 -7.50 0.84 -21.20
CA LYS A 96 -6.57 0.40 -20.17
C LYS A 96 -5.67 1.54 -19.69
N GLU A 97 -5.19 2.37 -20.61
CA GLU A 97 -4.34 3.52 -20.32
C GLU A 97 -5.05 4.57 -19.45
N ASP A 98 -6.37 4.73 -19.58
CA ASP A 98 -7.13 5.63 -18.72
C ASP A 98 -7.21 5.11 -17.28
N TYR A 99 -7.34 3.80 -17.10
CA TYR A 99 -7.24 3.18 -15.77
C TYR A 99 -5.81 3.18 -15.22
N GLU A 100 -4.77 3.09 -16.07
CA GLU A 100 -3.36 3.28 -15.65
C GLU A 100 -3.14 4.68 -15.03
N LYS A 101 -3.78 5.73 -15.57
CA LYS A 101 -3.73 7.09 -14.99
C LYS A 101 -4.40 7.16 -13.62
N VAL A 102 -5.56 6.52 -13.45
CA VAL A 102 -6.25 6.44 -12.14
C VAL A 102 -5.40 5.66 -11.14
N TYR A 103 -4.84 4.53 -11.57
CA TYR A 103 -3.94 3.70 -10.76
C TYR A 103 -2.76 4.53 -10.24
N ARG A 104 -2.11 5.35 -11.09
CA ARG A 104 -1.00 6.21 -10.67
C ARG A 104 -1.41 7.19 -9.58
N LYS A 105 -2.57 7.82 -9.70
CA LYS A 105 -3.10 8.74 -8.69
C LYS A 105 -3.39 8.06 -7.36
N ILE A 106 -3.80 6.79 -7.41
CA ILE A 106 -3.94 5.99 -6.20
C ILE A 106 -2.58 5.62 -5.61
N ALA A 107 -1.62 5.24 -6.46
CA ALA A 107 -0.27 4.85 -6.04
C ALA A 107 0.43 5.97 -5.28
N ASP A 108 0.24 7.24 -5.66
CA ASP A 108 0.74 8.40 -4.90
C ASP A 108 0.30 8.35 -3.42
N LEU A 109 -0.97 7.97 -3.14
CA LEU A 109 -1.49 7.81 -1.78
C LEU A 109 -0.94 6.58 -1.05
N VAL A 110 -0.50 5.56 -1.80
CA VAL A 110 0.08 4.34 -1.24
C VAL A 110 1.52 4.58 -0.79
N VAL A 111 2.29 5.33 -1.57
CA VAL A 111 3.73 5.55 -1.30
C VAL A 111 4.00 6.73 -0.37
N ASP A 112 3.10 7.72 -0.32
CA ASP A 112 3.26 8.92 0.51
C ASP A 112 1.94 9.34 1.15
N ALA A 113 1.81 9.05 2.45
CA ALA A 113 0.66 9.46 3.25
C ALA A 113 1.02 10.41 4.40
N GLY A 114 2.23 10.98 4.40
CA GLY A 114 2.76 11.75 5.52
C GLY A 114 2.66 11.00 6.86
N ASP A 115 2.00 11.60 7.85
CA ASP A 115 1.87 11.04 9.21
C ASP A 115 0.74 10.00 9.37
N TYR A 116 0.07 9.58 8.30
CA TYR A 116 -1.02 8.59 8.42
C TYR A 116 -0.48 7.18 8.70
N ASP A 117 -0.83 6.65 9.86
CA ASP A 117 -0.47 5.30 10.32
C ASP A 117 1.02 4.99 10.16
N ASP A 118 1.39 4.17 9.18
CA ASP A 118 2.74 3.71 8.89
C ASP A 118 3.35 4.44 7.67
N GLY A 119 2.87 5.65 7.38
CA GLY A 119 3.28 6.46 6.23
C GLY A 119 2.60 6.05 4.92
N SER A 120 1.51 5.28 4.97
CA SER A 120 0.83 4.76 3.76
C SER A 120 -0.68 4.64 3.94
N TYR A 121 -1.46 5.04 2.94
CA TYR A 121 -2.90 4.72 2.85
C TYR A 121 -3.16 3.33 2.24
N GLY A 122 -2.16 2.65 1.70
CA GLY A 122 -2.30 1.35 1.04
C GLY A 122 -3.11 0.32 1.84
N PRO A 123 -2.79 0.07 3.13
CA PRO A 123 -3.54 -0.92 3.93
C PRO A 123 -5.03 -0.59 4.07
N VAL A 124 -5.39 0.69 4.26
CA VAL A 124 -6.80 1.09 4.40
C VAL A 124 -7.55 1.06 3.06
N LEU A 125 -6.86 1.32 1.95
CA LEU A 125 -7.41 1.18 0.59
C LEU A 125 -7.68 -0.29 0.24
N LEU A 126 -6.75 -1.19 0.56
CA LEU A 126 -6.99 -2.63 0.41
C LEU A 126 -8.16 -3.11 1.28
N ARG A 127 -8.24 -2.61 2.53
CA ARG A 127 -9.38 -2.90 3.41
C ARG A 127 -10.69 -2.37 2.82
N LEU A 128 -10.71 -1.17 2.24
CA LEU A 128 -11.90 -0.63 1.56
C LEU A 128 -12.35 -1.56 0.42
N ALA A 129 -11.41 -1.98 -0.42
CA ALA A 129 -11.68 -2.91 -1.52
C ALA A 129 -12.26 -4.23 -1.01
N TRP A 130 -11.59 -4.86 -0.03
CA TRP A 130 -12.06 -6.10 0.63
C TRP A 130 -13.47 -5.95 1.20
N HIS A 131 -13.72 -4.91 1.99
CA HIS A 131 -15.02 -4.69 2.64
C HIS A 131 -16.13 -4.41 1.62
N SER A 132 -15.84 -3.69 0.54
CA SER A 132 -16.81 -3.44 -0.52
C SER A 132 -17.18 -4.71 -1.29
N SER A 133 -16.28 -5.68 -1.40
CA SER A 133 -16.53 -6.97 -2.05
C SER A 133 -17.09 -8.04 -1.12
N GLY A 134 -16.69 -8.02 0.16
CA GLY A 134 -16.93 -9.08 1.14
C GLY A 134 -18.39 -9.24 1.58
N THR A 135 -19.28 -8.34 1.13
CA THR A 135 -20.72 -8.40 1.41
C THR A 135 -21.47 -9.35 0.45
N TYR A 136 -20.79 -9.90 -0.55
CA TYR A 136 -21.41 -10.79 -1.53
C TYR A 136 -22.04 -12.03 -0.89
N ASP A 137 -23.17 -12.42 -1.45
CA ASP A 137 -23.89 -13.64 -1.14
C ASP A 137 -24.28 -14.33 -2.44
N LYS A 138 -23.68 -15.51 -2.68
CA LYS A 138 -23.88 -16.27 -3.91
C LYS A 138 -25.30 -16.83 -4.07
N GLU A 139 -26.01 -17.05 -2.96
CA GLU A 139 -27.36 -17.63 -2.98
C GLU A 139 -28.40 -16.59 -3.40
N THR A 140 -28.22 -15.34 -2.96
CA THR A 140 -29.13 -14.23 -3.28
C THR A 140 -28.64 -13.37 -4.45
N GLY A 141 -27.36 -13.46 -4.82
CA GLY A 141 -26.73 -12.60 -5.81
C GLY A 141 -26.59 -11.14 -5.38
N THR A 142 -26.72 -10.86 -4.08
CA THR A 142 -26.70 -9.49 -3.51
C THR A 142 -25.36 -9.15 -2.87
N GLY A 143 -25.06 -7.86 -2.74
CA GLY A 143 -23.76 -7.38 -2.25
C GLY A 143 -22.65 -7.57 -3.28
N GLY A 144 -21.40 -7.52 -2.81
CA GLY A 144 -20.22 -7.57 -3.69
C GLY A 144 -19.80 -6.18 -4.15
N SER A 145 -18.71 -6.14 -4.92
CA SER A 145 -18.05 -4.89 -5.33
C SER A 145 -18.88 -4.07 -6.33
N ASN A 146 -19.82 -4.72 -7.01
CA ASN A 146 -20.76 -4.02 -7.90
C ASN A 146 -21.63 -3.06 -7.09
N TYR A 147 -22.06 -1.96 -7.69
CA TYR A 147 -22.93 -0.94 -7.06
C TYR A 147 -22.29 -0.04 -6.01
N ALA A 148 -21.16 -0.45 -5.40
CA ALA A 148 -20.43 0.32 -4.38
C ALA A 148 -21.37 0.88 -3.29
N THR A 149 -22.18 -0.01 -2.70
CA THR A 149 -23.30 0.37 -1.84
C THR A 149 -22.87 0.89 -0.47
N MET A 150 -21.64 0.59 -0.04
CA MET A 150 -21.00 1.17 1.16
C MET A 150 -20.82 2.70 1.10
N ARG A 151 -21.23 3.36 0.01
CA ARG A 151 -21.43 4.83 -0.02
C ARG A 151 -22.63 5.27 0.82
N PHE A 152 -23.63 4.41 0.96
CA PHE A 152 -24.93 4.75 1.54
C PHE A 152 -25.11 4.17 2.93
N ALA A 153 -25.89 4.85 3.77
CA ALA A 153 -26.41 4.26 5.01
C ALA A 153 -27.49 3.21 4.68
N PRO A 154 -27.64 2.14 5.48
CA PRO A 154 -26.91 1.87 6.72
C PRO A 154 -25.50 1.28 6.52
N GLU A 155 -25.17 0.76 5.34
CA GLU A 155 -23.94 0.00 5.10
C GLU A 155 -22.65 0.77 5.41
N SER A 156 -22.61 2.06 5.07
CA SER A 156 -21.48 2.94 5.37
C SER A 156 -21.21 3.14 6.87
N LEU A 157 -22.23 2.88 7.71
CA LEU A 157 -22.24 3.06 9.16
C LEU A 157 -22.18 1.74 9.95
N HIS A 158 -22.15 0.58 9.28
CA HIS A 158 -21.96 -0.70 9.96
C HIS A 158 -20.66 -0.71 10.76
N GLY A 159 -20.67 -1.33 11.94
CA GLY A 159 -19.52 -1.34 12.84
C GLY A 159 -18.26 -1.93 12.20
N ALA A 160 -18.43 -2.96 11.34
CA ALA A 160 -17.33 -3.56 10.59
C ALA A 160 -16.63 -2.55 9.65
N ASN A 161 -17.31 -1.49 9.20
CA ASN A 161 -16.79 -0.50 8.26
C ASN A 161 -16.21 0.75 8.96
N ALA A 162 -16.10 0.75 10.30
CA ALA A 162 -15.50 1.84 11.05
C ALA A 162 -14.07 2.17 10.54
N GLY A 163 -13.80 3.46 10.37
CA GLY A 163 -12.55 3.99 9.81
C GLY A 163 -12.47 4.05 8.28
N LEU A 164 -13.33 3.32 7.54
CA LEU A 164 -13.30 3.34 6.08
C LEU A 164 -13.83 4.64 5.46
N ASN A 165 -14.41 5.53 6.25
CA ASN A 165 -14.73 6.89 5.82
C ASN A 165 -13.48 7.67 5.37
N VAL A 166 -12.30 7.38 5.93
CA VAL A 166 -11.02 7.99 5.49
C VAL A 166 -10.72 7.57 4.05
N ALA A 167 -10.72 6.26 3.78
CA ALA A 167 -10.47 5.73 2.45
C ALA A 167 -11.53 6.19 1.43
N ARG A 168 -12.82 6.19 1.80
CA ARG A 168 -13.89 6.72 0.94
C ARG A 168 -13.67 8.20 0.60
N GLY A 169 -13.28 9.03 1.57
CA GLY A 169 -12.99 10.44 1.34
C GLY A 169 -11.78 10.69 0.43
N LEU A 170 -10.75 9.84 0.48
CA LEU A 170 -9.64 9.89 -0.47
C LEU A 170 -10.08 9.50 -1.88
N MET A 171 -10.87 8.44 -1.99
CA MET A 171 -11.41 8.00 -3.28
C MET A 171 -12.38 9.01 -3.87
N GLU A 172 -13.11 9.79 -3.06
CA GLU A 172 -13.94 10.89 -3.56
C GLU A 172 -13.12 11.93 -4.33
N LYS A 173 -11.94 12.32 -3.81
CA LYS A 173 -11.05 13.27 -4.50
C LYS A 173 -10.58 12.74 -5.86
N ILE A 174 -10.20 11.46 -5.93
CA ILE A 174 -9.83 10.83 -7.21
C ILE A 174 -11.05 10.73 -8.12
N LYS A 175 -12.23 10.44 -7.59
CA LYS A 175 -13.48 10.39 -8.35
C LYS A 175 -13.84 11.74 -8.97
N GLU A 176 -13.56 12.85 -8.29
CA GLU A 176 -13.71 14.22 -8.82
C GLU A 176 -12.77 14.47 -10.01
N GLU A 177 -11.53 13.97 -9.97
CA GLU A 177 -10.57 14.06 -11.08
C GLU A 177 -10.94 13.16 -12.27
N PHE A 178 -11.54 11.99 -12.00
CA PHE A 178 -11.90 11.00 -13.01
C PHE A 178 -13.41 10.67 -12.93
N PRO A 179 -14.31 11.61 -13.31
CA PRO A 179 -15.76 11.44 -13.11
C PRO A 179 -16.36 10.28 -13.91
N TRP A 180 -15.64 9.70 -14.86
CA TRP A 180 -16.07 8.55 -15.68
C TRP A 180 -15.97 7.20 -14.96
N ILE A 181 -15.07 7.02 -13.96
CA ILE A 181 -14.85 5.72 -13.31
C ILE A 181 -15.97 5.41 -12.30
N SER A 182 -16.52 4.21 -12.25
CA SER A 182 -17.47 3.86 -11.17
C SER A 182 -16.77 3.79 -9.82
N TYR A 183 -17.50 3.98 -8.72
CA TYR A 183 -16.92 3.80 -7.38
C TYR A 183 -16.46 2.36 -7.15
N GLY A 184 -17.18 1.38 -7.69
CA GLY A 184 -16.80 -0.03 -7.58
C GLY A 184 -15.47 -0.31 -8.28
N ASP A 185 -15.29 0.22 -9.49
CA ASP A 185 -14.02 0.07 -10.21
C ASP A 185 -12.91 0.84 -9.48
N LEU A 186 -13.18 2.05 -9.00
CA LEU A 186 -12.21 2.87 -8.26
C LEU A 186 -11.71 2.17 -6.98
N TRP A 187 -12.63 1.67 -6.15
CA TRP A 187 -12.25 1.04 -4.87
C TRP A 187 -11.51 -0.27 -5.06
N THR A 188 -11.92 -1.10 -6.02
CA THR A 188 -11.22 -2.36 -6.30
C THR A 188 -9.87 -2.11 -6.98
N LEU A 189 -9.76 -1.14 -7.89
CA LEU A 189 -8.48 -0.70 -8.45
C LEU A 189 -7.55 -0.17 -7.36
N ALA A 190 -8.08 0.51 -6.34
CA ALA A 190 -7.28 0.97 -5.20
C ALA A 190 -6.74 -0.19 -4.35
N GLY A 191 -7.51 -1.27 -4.19
CA GLY A 191 -7.01 -2.50 -3.59
C GLY A 191 -5.89 -3.15 -4.42
N VAL A 192 -6.02 -3.16 -5.75
CA VAL A 192 -4.96 -3.65 -6.66
C VAL A 192 -3.69 -2.80 -6.54
N ALA A 193 -3.81 -1.48 -6.59
CA ALA A 193 -2.68 -0.56 -6.44
C ALA A 193 -1.99 -0.74 -5.09
N ALA A 194 -2.76 -0.82 -3.99
CA ALA A 194 -2.22 -1.08 -2.66
C ALA A 194 -1.40 -2.39 -2.63
N ILE A 195 -1.91 -3.49 -3.19
CA ILE A 195 -1.15 -4.75 -3.19
C ILE A 195 0.14 -4.63 -4.00
N GLN A 196 0.06 -4.10 -5.22
CA GLN A 196 1.18 -4.12 -6.16
C GLN A 196 2.27 -3.12 -5.78
N GLU A 197 1.92 -1.88 -5.42
CA GLU A 197 2.90 -0.85 -5.03
C GLU A 197 3.60 -1.17 -3.71
N MET A 198 2.97 -1.99 -2.86
CA MET A 198 3.55 -2.45 -1.60
C MET A 198 4.34 -3.76 -1.75
N GLY A 199 4.73 -4.12 -2.98
CA GLY A 199 5.60 -5.26 -3.28
C GLY A 199 4.90 -6.61 -3.41
N GLY A 200 3.58 -6.63 -3.51
CA GLY A 200 2.77 -7.83 -3.69
C GLY A 200 2.70 -8.34 -5.14
N PRO A 201 1.99 -9.45 -5.37
CA PRO A 201 1.84 -10.02 -6.71
C PRO A 201 0.97 -9.15 -7.62
N LYS A 202 1.11 -9.35 -8.93
CA LYS A 202 0.18 -8.78 -9.92
C LYS A 202 -1.22 -9.35 -9.73
N ILE A 203 -2.23 -8.49 -9.80
CA ILE A 203 -3.63 -8.87 -9.65
C ILE A 203 -4.35 -8.70 -10.99
N PRO A 204 -4.81 -9.79 -11.63
CA PRO A 204 -5.73 -9.71 -12.75
C PRO A 204 -7.00 -8.96 -12.35
N TRP A 205 -7.30 -7.85 -13.03
CA TRP A 205 -8.40 -6.97 -12.67
C TRP A 205 -9.23 -6.55 -13.88
N ARG A 206 -10.56 -6.58 -13.76
CA ARG A 206 -11.51 -6.16 -14.80
C ARG A 206 -12.28 -4.91 -14.38
N PRO A 207 -12.38 -3.88 -15.25
CA PRO A 207 -13.35 -2.81 -15.11
C PRO A 207 -14.71 -3.19 -15.67
N GLY A 208 -15.75 -2.51 -15.19
CA GLY A 208 -17.12 -2.70 -15.66
C GLY A 208 -18.17 -2.56 -14.57
N ARG A 209 -17.79 -2.38 -13.30
CA ARG A 209 -18.76 -2.19 -12.22
C ARG A 209 -19.58 -0.93 -12.49
N VAL A 210 -20.84 -0.97 -12.09
CA VAL A 210 -21.75 0.15 -12.22
C VAL A 210 -22.15 0.66 -10.85
N ASP A 211 -22.34 1.97 -10.71
CA ASP A 211 -22.80 2.56 -9.45
C ASP A 211 -24.27 2.28 -9.21
N GLY A 212 -24.60 1.86 -7.99
CA GLY A 212 -25.97 1.61 -7.58
C GLY A 212 -26.54 2.70 -6.69
N ILE A 213 -27.65 2.35 -6.04
CA ILE A 213 -28.46 3.20 -5.17
C ILE A 213 -28.53 2.64 -3.74
N ALA A 214 -28.96 3.47 -2.79
CA ALA A 214 -29.07 3.09 -1.38
C ALA A 214 -29.94 1.86 -1.12
N ALA A 215 -30.98 1.61 -1.93
CA ALA A 215 -31.85 0.45 -1.80
C ALA A 215 -31.14 -0.90 -2.01
N GLN A 216 -29.93 -0.89 -2.60
CA GLN A 216 -29.11 -2.08 -2.80
C GLN A 216 -28.13 -2.33 -1.63
N ALA A 217 -28.10 -1.44 -0.63
CA ALA A 217 -27.26 -1.60 0.55
C ALA A 217 -27.55 -2.92 1.27
N THR A 218 -26.48 -3.59 1.67
CA THR A 218 -26.57 -4.89 2.32
C THR A 218 -26.92 -4.75 3.80
N PRO A 219 -27.54 -5.76 4.43
CA PRO A 219 -27.71 -5.79 5.89
C PRO A 219 -26.35 -5.97 6.59
N ASP A 220 -26.28 -5.57 7.86
CA ASP A 220 -25.10 -5.79 8.70
C ASP A 220 -24.84 -7.29 8.95
N GLY A 221 -23.63 -7.62 9.41
CA GLY A 221 -23.23 -8.99 9.75
C GLY A 221 -22.75 -9.85 8.58
N ARG A 222 -22.65 -9.29 7.37
CA ARG A 222 -22.08 -10.02 6.22
C ARG A 222 -20.54 -10.11 6.24
N LEU A 223 -19.88 -9.24 6.98
CA LEU A 223 -18.42 -9.23 7.14
C LEU A 223 -17.99 -10.02 8.39
N PRO A 224 -16.78 -10.60 8.43
CA PRO A 224 -16.37 -11.47 9.52
C PRO A 224 -16.06 -10.71 10.82
N ASP A 225 -16.55 -11.22 11.94
CA ASP A 225 -16.11 -10.87 13.30
C ASP A 225 -14.74 -11.50 13.63
N ALA A 226 -13.76 -10.64 13.90
CA ALA A 226 -12.38 -11.00 14.22
C ALA A 226 -12.20 -11.79 15.53
N SER A 227 -13.22 -11.81 16.40
CA SER A 227 -13.17 -12.51 17.70
C SER A 227 -13.57 -13.99 17.63
N GLN A 228 -14.01 -14.46 16.47
CA GLN A 228 -14.57 -15.80 16.27
C GLN A 228 -13.54 -16.85 15.79
N GLY A 229 -14.01 -18.09 15.64
CA GLY A 229 -13.19 -19.22 15.21
C GLY A 229 -13.38 -19.65 13.75
N SER A 230 -12.86 -20.83 13.40
CA SER A 230 -12.84 -21.34 12.01
C SER A 230 -14.23 -21.59 11.42
N ASP A 231 -15.20 -22.05 12.22
CA ASP A 231 -16.58 -22.26 11.74
C ASP A 231 -17.24 -20.95 11.30
N HIS A 232 -16.96 -19.85 12.00
CA HIS A 232 -17.43 -18.52 11.61
C HIS A 232 -16.78 -18.04 10.31
N LEU A 233 -15.46 -18.22 10.17
CA LEU A 233 -14.77 -17.91 8.91
C LEU A 233 -15.36 -18.71 7.75
N ARG A 234 -15.57 -20.02 7.92
CA ARG A 234 -16.21 -20.83 6.87
C ARG A 234 -17.62 -20.36 6.55
N ASN A 235 -18.44 -20.04 7.55
CA ASN A 235 -19.80 -19.53 7.30
C ASN A 235 -19.78 -18.26 6.41
N ILE A 236 -18.95 -17.28 6.77
CA ILE A 236 -18.85 -16.01 6.02
C ILE A 236 -18.29 -16.23 4.61
N PHE A 237 -17.21 -16.99 4.47
CA PHE A 237 -16.51 -17.12 3.20
C PHE A 237 -17.15 -18.14 2.25
N TYR A 238 -17.78 -19.19 2.77
CA TYR A 238 -18.51 -20.17 1.94
C TYR A 238 -19.77 -19.56 1.34
N ARG A 239 -20.39 -18.57 2.01
CA ARG A 239 -21.46 -17.73 1.45
C ARG A 239 -21.00 -16.99 0.19
N MET A 240 -19.75 -16.54 0.16
CA MET A 240 -19.13 -15.91 -1.02
C MET A 240 -18.66 -16.94 -2.07
N GLY A 241 -18.61 -18.23 -1.70
CA GLY A 241 -18.18 -19.32 -2.58
C GLY A 241 -16.70 -19.66 -2.50
N PHE A 242 -15.97 -19.14 -1.52
CA PHE A 242 -14.57 -19.50 -1.26
C PHE A 242 -14.44 -20.85 -0.56
N ASN A 243 -13.27 -21.47 -0.68
CA ASN A 243 -12.88 -22.67 0.06
C ASN A 243 -11.84 -22.36 1.17
N ASP A 244 -11.47 -23.36 1.97
CA ASP A 244 -10.51 -23.19 3.07
C ASP A 244 -9.14 -22.63 2.63
N GLN A 245 -8.65 -23.00 1.45
CA GLN A 245 -7.38 -22.52 0.93
C GLN A 245 -7.46 -21.04 0.55
N GLU A 246 -8.53 -20.62 -0.11
CA GLU A 246 -8.76 -19.21 -0.50
C GLU A 246 -8.95 -18.32 0.74
N ILE A 247 -9.63 -18.80 1.79
CA ILE A 247 -9.75 -18.10 3.08
C ILE A 247 -8.37 -17.80 3.66
N VAL A 248 -7.50 -18.82 3.72
CA VAL A 248 -6.15 -18.70 4.27
C VAL A 248 -5.29 -17.79 3.40
N ALA A 249 -5.39 -17.90 2.07
CA ALA A 249 -4.64 -17.06 1.15
C ALA A 249 -4.98 -15.58 1.34
N LEU A 250 -6.28 -15.24 1.38
CA LEU A 250 -6.80 -13.89 1.61
C LEU A 250 -6.39 -13.32 2.97
N SER A 251 -6.34 -14.15 4.01
CA SER A 251 -5.91 -13.74 5.36
C SER A 251 -4.47 -13.21 5.37
N GLY A 252 -3.63 -13.60 4.40
CA GLY A 252 -2.29 -13.06 4.22
C GLY A 252 -2.24 -11.54 3.97
N ALA A 253 -3.35 -10.90 3.55
CA ALA A 253 -3.43 -9.45 3.44
C ALA A 253 -3.23 -8.73 4.79
N HIS A 254 -3.42 -9.41 5.93
CA HIS A 254 -3.08 -8.90 7.26
C HIS A 254 -1.56 -8.70 7.44
N ALA A 255 -0.71 -9.08 6.48
CA ALA A 255 0.66 -8.60 6.41
C ALA A 255 0.75 -7.06 6.39
N LEU A 256 -0.31 -6.39 5.93
CA LEU A 256 -0.40 -4.94 5.80
C LEU A 256 -1.18 -4.27 6.93
N GLY A 257 -0.67 -3.13 7.37
CA GLY A 257 -1.31 -2.20 8.29
C GLY A 257 -1.39 -2.70 9.73
N ARG A 258 -2.42 -2.22 10.43
CA ARG A 258 -2.61 -2.43 11.86
C ARG A 258 -4.08 -2.29 12.26
N CYS A 259 -4.40 -2.83 13.44
CA CYS A 259 -5.65 -2.55 14.12
C CYS A 259 -5.59 -1.26 14.95
N HIS A 260 -6.74 -0.61 15.11
CA HIS A 260 -6.92 0.60 15.92
C HIS A 260 -8.10 0.45 16.90
N THR A 261 -7.89 0.88 18.14
CA THR A 261 -8.87 0.71 19.22
C THR A 261 -10.18 1.47 18.97
N ASP A 262 -10.11 2.62 18.31
CA ASP A 262 -11.25 3.46 17.95
C ASP A 262 -12.04 2.94 16.74
N ARG A 263 -11.50 1.96 16.01
CA ARG A 263 -12.13 1.37 14.81
C ARG A 263 -12.68 -0.02 15.09
N SER A 264 -11.82 -0.94 15.51
CA SER A 264 -12.17 -2.36 15.71
C SER A 264 -12.11 -2.80 17.18
N GLY A 265 -11.62 -1.94 18.08
CA GLY A 265 -11.31 -2.30 19.47
C GLY A 265 -9.98 -3.04 19.65
N PHE A 266 -9.42 -3.62 18.59
CA PHE A 266 -8.10 -4.27 18.58
C PHE A 266 -6.98 -3.24 18.37
N VAL A 267 -5.71 -3.60 18.63
CA VAL A 267 -4.60 -2.66 18.50
C VAL A 267 -3.29 -3.32 18.06
N GLY A 268 -2.59 -2.67 17.13
CA GLY A 268 -1.21 -3.01 16.74
C GLY A 268 -1.11 -3.68 15.37
N PRO A 269 0.10 -3.78 14.82
CA PRO A 269 0.38 -4.42 13.54
C PRO A 269 0.55 -5.94 13.68
N TRP A 270 0.32 -6.67 12.58
CA TRP A 270 0.58 -8.11 12.51
C TRP A 270 2.04 -8.43 12.19
N THR A 271 2.72 -7.54 11.48
CA THR A 271 4.11 -7.71 11.00
C THR A 271 4.96 -6.52 11.43
N PHE A 272 6.29 -6.67 11.32
CA PHE A 272 7.23 -5.57 11.54
C PHE A 272 7.29 -4.59 10.35
N SER A 273 6.79 -4.99 9.19
CA SER A 273 6.77 -4.21 7.95
C SER A 273 5.33 -4.04 7.46
N PRO A 274 4.51 -3.23 8.15
CA PRO A 274 3.08 -3.09 7.85
C PRO A 274 2.81 -2.42 6.50
N THR A 275 3.85 -1.98 5.79
CA THR A 275 3.76 -1.40 4.46
C THR A 275 4.36 -2.26 3.36
N THR A 276 4.59 -3.56 3.61
CA THR A 276 5.13 -4.49 2.61
C THR A 276 4.34 -5.80 2.57
N VAL A 277 3.92 -6.21 1.38
CA VAL A 277 3.23 -7.48 1.16
C VAL A 277 4.26 -8.60 1.15
N THR A 278 4.41 -9.31 2.27
CA THR A 278 5.30 -10.47 2.41
C THR A 278 4.61 -11.63 3.10
N ASN A 279 5.14 -12.84 2.93
CA ASN A 279 4.58 -14.01 3.62
C ASN A 279 4.95 -14.05 5.11
N ASP A 280 5.52 -12.97 5.67
CA ASP A 280 5.91 -12.88 7.07
C ASP A 280 4.71 -12.97 8.00
N TYR A 281 3.52 -12.56 7.56
CA TYR A 281 2.28 -12.83 8.31
C TYR A 281 2.16 -14.31 8.69
N PHE A 282 2.38 -15.23 7.73
CA PHE A 282 2.32 -16.67 8.00
C PHE A 282 3.53 -17.17 8.78
N LYS A 283 4.75 -16.70 8.46
CA LYS A 283 5.96 -17.11 9.20
C LYS A 283 5.87 -16.74 10.68
N LEU A 284 5.56 -15.48 10.98
CA LEU A 284 5.42 -14.97 12.34
C LEU A 284 4.33 -15.70 13.11
N LEU A 285 3.25 -16.10 12.43
CA LEU A 285 2.19 -16.89 13.04
C LEU A 285 2.68 -18.24 13.62
N PHE A 286 3.70 -18.86 13.02
CA PHE A 286 4.29 -20.12 13.49
C PHE A 286 5.59 -19.96 14.30
N ASP A 287 6.39 -18.94 13.99
CA ASP A 287 7.73 -18.75 14.56
C ASP A 287 7.68 -17.99 15.89
N GLU A 288 6.71 -17.09 16.06
CA GLU A 288 6.54 -16.34 17.30
C GLU A 288 5.76 -17.14 18.35
N LYS A 289 6.10 -16.89 19.61
CA LYS A 289 5.34 -17.43 20.75
C LYS A 289 4.24 -16.45 21.11
N TRP A 290 3.01 -16.79 20.77
CA TRP A 290 1.84 -15.98 21.05
C TRP A 290 1.29 -16.21 22.46
N VAL A 291 0.90 -15.11 23.14
CA VAL A 291 0.20 -15.14 24.42
C VAL A 291 -1.03 -14.26 24.37
N TRP A 292 -2.08 -14.62 25.11
CA TRP A 292 -3.25 -13.76 25.25
C TRP A 292 -2.88 -12.47 25.99
N LYS A 293 -3.14 -11.33 25.36
CA LYS A 293 -2.93 -10.00 25.93
C LYS A 293 -3.89 -9.78 27.10
N LYS A 294 -3.34 -9.28 28.21
CA LYS A 294 -4.12 -8.91 29.41
C LYS A 294 -4.39 -7.41 29.40
N TRP A 295 -5.61 -7.02 29.01
CA TRP A 295 -6.02 -5.63 28.83
C TRP A 295 -7.54 -5.51 28.78
N GLU A 296 -8.07 -4.28 28.72
CA GLU A 296 -9.51 -3.97 28.72
C GLU A 296 -10.17 -4.06 27.31
N GLY A 297 -9.40 -4.41 26.28
CA GLY A 297 -9.90 -4.59 24.92
C GLY A 297 -10.42 -6.00 24.65
N PRO A 298 -10.86 -6.29 23.40
CA PRO A 298 -11.24 -7.63 22.98
C PRO A 298 -10.07 -8.61 23.13
N LYS A 299 -10.38 -9.91 23.15
CA LYS A 299 -9.35 -10.96 23.21
C LYS A 299 -8.43 -10.85 22.01
N GLN A 300 -7.16 -10.58 22.26
CA GLN A 300 -6.13 -10.37 21.27
C GLN A 300 -4.88 -11.14 21.71
N LEU A 301 -4.12 -11.66 20.75
CA LEU A 301 -2.79 -12.20 21.05
C LEU A 301 -1.73 -11.11 20.88
N GLU A 302 -0.68 -11.17 21.69
CA GLU A 302 0.56 -10.42 21.51
C GLU A 302 1.73 -11.39 21.44
N ASP A 303 2.78 -11.03 20.71
CA ASP A 303 4.01 -11.81 20.74
C ASP A 303 4.64 -11.73 22.15
N LYS A 304 5.17 -12.85 22.64
CA LYS A 304 5.67 -12.92 24.02
C LYS A 304 6.95 -12.10 24.24
N LYS A 305 7.73 -11.87 23.18
CA LYS A 305 9.12 -11.40 23.29
C LYS A 305 9.20 -9.89 23.33
N THR A 306 8.63 -9.22 22.32
CA THR A 306 8.65 -7.77 22.17
C THR A 306 7.32 -7.14 22.52
N LYS A 307 6.21 -7.89 22.42
CA LYS A 307 4.83 -7.39 22.62
C LYS A 307 4.46 -6.25 21.67
N THR A 308 5.10 -6.23 20.51
CA THR A 308 4.93 -5.20 19.48
C THR A 308 4.00 -5.67 18.38
N LEU A 309 3.87 -6.99 18.19
CA LEU A 309 2.99 -7.60 17.21
C LEU A 309 1.71 -8.10 17.85
N MET A 310 0.67 -8.22 17.04
CA MET A 310 -0.61 -8.81 17.43
C MET A 310 -1.12 -9.82 16.42
N MET A 311 -1.99 -10.71 16.89
CA MET A 311 -2.84 -11.55 16.04
C MET A 311 -4.27 -11.49 16.57
N LEU A 312 -5.24 -11.48 15.67
CA LEU A 312 -6.64 -11.64 16.01
C LEU A 312 -6.93 -13.11 16.37
N PRO A 313 -7.99 -13.41 17.13
CA PRO A 313 -8.48 -14.77 17.30
C PRO A 313 -8.68 -15.51 15.96
N THR A 314 -9.26 -14.84 14.95
CA THR A 314 -9.42 -15.40 13.60
C THR A 314 -8.12 -15.64 12.84
N ASP A 315 -7.04 -14.90 13.13
CA ASP A 315 -5.72 -15.21 12.57
C ASP A 315 -5.14 -16.46 13.25
N TYR A 316 -5.27 -16.53 14.57
CA TYR A 316 -4.66 -17.61 15.34
C TYR A 316 -5.30 -18.97 15.07
N VAL A 317 -6.60 -19.02 14.73
CA VAL A 317 -7.25 -20.29 14.34
C VAL A 317 -6.64 -20.92 13.08
N LEU A 318 -5.93 -20.14 12.24
CA LEU A 318 -5.20 -20.69 11.09
C LEU A 318 -4.10 -21.66 11.52
N THR A 319 -3.62 -21.60 12.78
CA THR A 319 -2.63 -22.56 13.33
C THR A 319 -3.24 -23.78 14.01
N GLN A 320 -4.55 -23.73 14.26
CA GLN A 320 -5.29 -24.66 15.11
C GLN A 320 -6.15 -25.61 14.27
N ASP A 321 -6.89 -25.07 13.30
CA ASP A 321 -7.73 -25.85 12.41
C ASP A 321 -6.86 -26.68 11.45
N LYS A 322 -7.14 -27.98 11.34
CA LYS A 322 -6.31 -28.92 10.57
C LYS A 322 -6.16 -28.53 9.10
N SER A 323 -7.23 -28.05 8.48
CA SER A 323 -7.26 -27.66 7.07
C SER A 323 -6.55 -26.34 6.87
N PHE A 324 -6.90 -25.31 7.65
CA PHE A 324 -6.25 -24.00 7.57
C PHE A 324 -4.75 -24.07 7.84
N LYS A 325 -4.34 -24.83 8.85
CA LYS A 325 -2.93 -25.00 9.22
C LYS A 325 -2.09 -25.58 8.10
N LYS A 326 -2.64 -26.50 7.32
CA LYS A 326 -1.97 -27.08 6.16
C LYS A 326 -1.61 -25.99 5.14
N HIS A 327 -2.57 -25.14 4.79
CA HIS A 327 -2.35 -24.05 3.83
C HIS A 327 -1.47 -22.95 4.41
N ALA A 328 -1.71 -22.53 5.65
CA ALA A 328 -0.93 -21.48 6.30
C ALA A 328 0.56 -21.86 6.41
N LYS A 329 0.86 -23.13 6.74
CA LYS A 329 2.25 -23.61 6.77
C LYS A 329 2.88 -23.65 5.37
N ALA A 330 2.13 -24.09 4.36
CA ALA A 330 2.62 -24.07 2.97
C ALA A 330 2.97 -22.64 2.51
N TYR A 331 2.19 -21.64 2.90
CA TYR A 331 2.45 -20.23 2.60
C TYR A 331 3.58 -19.64 3.42
N ALA A 332 3.76 -20.05 4.68
CA ALA A 332 4.94 -19.67 5.48
C ALA A 332 6.24 -20.17 4.82
N ASP A 333 6.23 -21.39 4.29
CA ASP A 333 7.40 -22.03 3.67
C ASP A 333 7.67 -21.54 2.23
N ASN A 334 6.65 -21.01 1.52
CA ASN A 334 6.76 -20.64 0.11
C ASN A 334 5.93 -19.38 -0.24
N GLN A 335 6.63 -18.25 -0.41
CA GLN A 335 6.01 -16.97 -0.78
C GLN A 335 5.40 -16.98 -2.18
N ASP A 336 6.06 -17.58 -3.17
CA ASP A 336 5.57 -17.60 -4.55
C ASP A 336 4.26 -18.38 -4.67
N LEU A 337 4.13 -19.48 -3.92
CA LEU A 337 2.89 -20.23 -3.81
C LEU A 337 1.78 -19.37 -3.21
N TRP A 338 2.07 -18.66 -2.11
CA TRP A 338 1.09 -17.75 -1.52
C TRP A 338 0.69 -16.63 -2.48
N PHE A 339 1.66 -15.97 -3.13
CA PHE A 339 1.42 -14.89 -4.07
C PHE A 339 0.52 -15.31 -5.23
N LYS A 340 0.76 -16.50 -5.79
CA LYS A 340 -0.09 -17.07 -6.84
C LYS A 340 -1.54 -17.25 -6.36
N ASP A 341 -1.71 -17.90 -5.22
CA ASP A 341 -3.03 -18.23 -4.68
C ASP A 341 -3.77 -16.99 -4.17
N PHE A 342 -3.05 -16.05 -3.55
CA PHE A 342 -3.55 -14.75 -3.10
C PHE A 342 -4.02 -13.90 -4.26
N SER A 343 -3.20 -13.80 -5.32
CA SER A 343 -3.58 -13.08 -6.54
C SER A 343 -4.88 -13.61 -7.14
N SER A 344 -4.99 -14.94 -7.27
CA SER A 344 -6.20 -15.59 -7.77
C SER A 344 -7.42 -15.34 -6.88
N ALA A 345 -7.28 -15.45 -5.56
CA ALA A 345 -8.38 -15.26 -4.62
C ALA A 345 -8.84 -13.78 -4.55
N VAL A 346 -7.92 -12.82 -4.59
CA VAL A 346 -8.24 -11.38 -4.63
C VAL A 346 -8.92 -11.00 -5.94
N SER A 347 -8.40 -11.47 -7.08
CA SER A 347 -9.02 -11.25 -8.39
C SER A 347 -10.47 -11.75 -8.39
N ARG A 348 -10.68 -13.00 -7.94
CA ARG A 348 -12.01 -13.58 -7.79
C ARG A 348 -12.91 -12.76 -6.88
N LEU A 349 -12.43 -12.39 -5.68
CA LEU A 349 -13.18 -11.59 -4.72
C LEU A 349 -13.69 -10.29 -5.35
N PHE A 350 -12.82 -9.58 -6.06
CA PHE A 350 -13.17 -8.30 -6.66
C PHE A 350 -14.22 -8.47 -7.77
N GLU A 351 -14.34 -9.63 -8.41
CA GLU A 351 -15.32 -9.89 -9.47
C GLU A 351 -16.67 -10.45 -8.98
N LEU A 352 -16.78 -10.83 -7.70
CA LEU A 352 -18.01 -11.40 -7.15
C LEU A 352 -19.20 -10.43 -7.30
N GLY A 353 -20.29 -10.93 -7.88
CA GLY A 353 -21.55 -10.19 -8.05
C GLY A 353 -21.58 -9.23 -9.25
N VAL A 354 -20.57 -9.24 -10.12
CA VAL A 354 -20.56 -8.44 -11.34
C VAL A 354 -20.98 -9.29 -12.55
N PRO A 355 -22.11 -8.97 -13.22
CA PRO A 355 -22.55 -9.68 -14.42
C PRO A 355 -21.54 -9.60 -15.57
N GLU A 356 -21.32 -10.72 -16.28
CA GLU A 356 -20.36 -10.83 -17.39
C GLU A 356 -20.52 -9.74 -18.46
N LYS A 357 -21.76 -9.37 -18.79
CA LYS A 357 -22.08 -8.33 -19.77
C LYS A 357 -21.65 -6.91 -19.37
N GLN A 358 -21.24 -6.71 -18.12
CA GLN A 358 -20.79 -5.40 -17.63
C GLN A 358 -19.30 -5.17 -17.86
N TRP A 359 -18.52 -6.23 -18.08
CA TRP A 359 -17.08 -6.10 -18.25
C TRP A 359 -16.73 -5.29 -19.50
N VAL A 360 -15.85 -4.30 -19.32
CA VAL A 360 -15.31 -3.48 -20.41
C VAL A 360 -14.39 -4.31 -21.31
N SER A 361 -13.74 -5.32 -20.75
CA SER A 361 -12.86 -6.24 -21.46
C SER A 361 -13.22 -7.69 -21.12
N PRO A 362 -13.21 -8.62 -22.10
CA PRO A 362 -13.45 -10.03 -21.83
C PRO A 362 -12.36 -10.66 -20.96
N GLU A 363 -11.13 -10.16 -21.09
CA GLU A 363 -9.97 -10.64 -20.33
C GLU A 363 -9.58 -9.65 -19.23
N PRO A 364 -9.11 -10.14 -18.06
CA PRO A 364 -8.59 -9.25 -17.02
C PRO A 364 -7.33 -8.54 -17.48
N TRP A 365 -7.15 -7.31 -17.01
CA TRP A 365 -5.95 -6.55 -17.22
C TRP A 365 -4.97 -6.75 -16.07
N ILE A 366 -3.68 -6.80 -16.41
CA ILE A 366 -2.61 -6.53 -15.47
C ILE A 366 -2.25 -5.06 -15.61
N ILE A 367 -2.55 -4.27 -14.58
CA ILE A 367 -2.17 -2.85 -14.53
C ILE A 367 -0.71 -2.78 -14.04
N PRO A 368 0.22 -2.21 -14.81
CA PRO A 368 1.61 -2.05 -14.38
C PRO A 368 1.72 -1.10 -13.17
N THR A 369 2.68 -1.37 -12.31
CA THR A 369 3.08 -0.46 -11.21
C THR A 369 3.60 0.86 -11.75
N VAL A 370 3.66 1.89 -10.91
CA VAL A 370 4.20 3.20 -11.33
C VAL A 370 5.63 3.06 -11.87
N ASP A 371 6.48 2.33 -11.14
CA ASP A 371 7.86 2.00 -11.57
C ASP A 371 7.91 1.37 -12.98
N GLU A 372 7.01 0.42 -13.28
CA GLU A 372 6.95 -0.26 -14.59
C GLU A 372 6.30 0.60 -15.69
N GLN A 373 5.47 1.58 -15.31
CA GLN A 373 4.95 2.57 -16.24
C GLN A 373 6.06 3.55 -16.62
N ASP A 374 6.86 3.99 -15.64
CA ASP A 374 7.94 4.98 -15.85
C ASP A 374 9.14 4.37 -16.57
N ALA A 375 9.42 3.08 -16.34
CA ALA A 375 10.40 2.32 -17.13
C ALA A 375 10.10 2.32 -18.65
N LYS A 376 8.87 2.63 -19.08
CA LYS A 376 8.50 2.72 -20.51
C LYS A 376 9.10 3.95 -21.22
N ASN A 377 9.64 4.93 -20.49
CA ASN A 377 9.99 6.26 -21.02
C ASN A 377 11.45 6.66 -20.73
N GLU A 378 12.34 5.71 -20.46
CA GLU A 378 13.74 6.00 -20.12
C GLU A 378 14.45 6.83 -21.20
N ASP A 379 14.04 6.66 -22.47
CA ASP A 379 14.48 7.47 -23.61
C ASP A 379 13.99 8.92 -23.53
N LEU A 380 12.72 9.14 -23.16
CA LEU A 380 12.18 10.49 -22.93
C LEU A 380 12.82 11.16 -21.72
N VAL A 381 13.19 10.40 -20.69
CA VAL A 381 14.00 10.92 -19.57
C VAL A 381 15.37 11.38 -20.10
N GLY A 382 16.00 10.60 -20.97
CA GLY A 382 17.23 11.03 -21.65
C GLY A 382 17.07 12.31 -22.46
N GLU A 383 15.97 12.47 -23.21
CA GLU A 383 15.66 13.74 -23.91
C GLU A 383 15.51 14.92 -22.94
N ALA A 384 14.77 14.74 -21.84
CA ALA A 384 14.58 15.77 -20.83
C ALA A 384 15.90 16.16 -20.15
N LEU A 385 16.78 15.18 -19.89
CA LEU A 385 18.11 15.45 -19.35
C LEU A 385 18.95 16.31 -20.31
N GLN A 386 18.91 16.05 -21.62
CA GLN A 386 19.59 16.91 -22.60
C GLN A 386 19.06 18.34 -22.56
N GLU A 387 17.74 18.51 -22.48
CA GLU A 387 17.14 19.84 -22.35
C GLU A 387 17.59 20.57 -21.07
N VAL A 388 17.64 19.86 -19.94
CA VAL A 388 18.13 20.39 -18.66
C VAL A 388 19.59 20.82 -18.76
N TYR A 389 20.44 20.01 -19.41
CA TYR A 389 21.85 20.34 -19.62
C TYR A 389 22.02 21.58 -20.50
N GLU A 390 21.26 21.68 -21.58
CA GLU A 390 21.37 22.77 -22.55
C GLU A 390 20.77 24.09 -22.05
N LYS A 391 19.64 24.04 -21.36
CA LYS A 391 18.83 25.23 -21.06
C LYS A 391 18.94 25.72 -19.63
N HIS A 392 19.32 24.87 -18.68
CA HIS A 392 19.22 25.17 -17.26
C HIS A 392 20.57 25.22 -16.52
N ASN A 393 21.70 25.19 -17.25
CA ASN A 393 23.06 25.25 -16.70
C ASN A 393 23.32 24.19 -15.60
N VAL A 394 22.63 23.05 -15.70
CA VAL A 394 22.85 21.86 -14.89
C VAL A 394 23.83 20.98 -15.65
N LYS A 395 24.85 20.44 -14.98
CA LYS A 395 25.80 19.50 -15.60
C LYS A 395 25.40 18.07 -15.26
N ARG A 396 25.90 17.11 -16.04
CA ARG A 396 25.67 15.69 -15.76
C ARG A 396 26.11 15.32 -14.34
N GLU A 397 27.24 15.83 -13.87
CA GLU A 397 27.76 15.60 -12.52
C GLU A 397 26.94 16.23 -11.38
N ASP A 398 26.03 17.16 -11.69
CA ASP A 398 25.15 17.78 -10.69
C ASP A 398 23.92 16.91 -10.40
N LEU A 399 23.67 15.88 -11.22
CA LEU A 399 22.52 14.98 -11.10
C LEU A 399 22.93 13.60 -10.63
N TRP A 400 22.09 13.00 -9.79
CA TRP A 400 22.19 11.60 -9.40
C TRP A 400 21.27 10.75 -10.28
N ILE A 401 21.85 9.94 -11.16
CA ILE A 401 21.07 9.04 -12.03
C ILE A 401 21.25 7.59 -11.56
N GLN A 402 20.14 6.97 -11.19
CA GLN A 402 20.07 5.56 -10.82
C GLN A 402 19.08 4.80 -11.70
N THR A 403 19.46 3.61 -12.14
CA THR A 403 18.54 2.65 -12.75
C THR A 403 18.79 1.25 -12.16
N LYS A 404 18.00 0.27 -12.60
CA LYS A 404 18.03 -1.09 -12.05
C LYS A 404 18.06 -2.16 -13.13
N PHE A 405 18.78 -3.24 -12.89
CA PHE A 405 18.61 -4.50 -13.59
C PHE A 405 17.45 -5.27 -12.97
N THR A 406 16.40 -5.52 -13.76
CA THR A 406 15.27 -6.38 -13.37
C THR A 406 15.39 -7.70 -14.10
N PRO A 407 15.50 -8.85 -13.39
CA PRO A 407 15.56 -10.18 -14.01
C PRO A 407 14.27 -10.54 -14.75
N ILE A 408 14.31 -11.53 -15.66
CA ILE A 408 13.15 -11.89 -16.50
C ILE A 408 11.86 -12.19 -15.69
N GLY A 409 11.98 -12.80 -14.51
CA GLY A 409 10.84 -13.08 -13.64
C GLY A 409 10.13 -11.83 -13.08
N GLY A 410 10.80 -10.68 -13.09
CA GLY A 410 10.24 -9.37 -12.72
C GLY A 410 9.96 -8.46 -13.92
N GLN A 411 10.22 -8.90 -15.15
CA GLN A 411 9.94 -8.12 -16.35
C GLN A 411 8.50 -8.33 -16.83
N ASP A 412 7.91 -7.28 -17.38
CA ASP A 412 6.67 -7.38 -18.16
C ASP A 412 7.01 -7.89 -19.57
N THR A 413 6.84 -9.19 -19.80
CA THR A 413 7.20 -9.85 -21.07
C THR A 413 6.33 -9.46 -22.25
N THR A 414 5.28 -8.65 -22.03
CA THR A 414 4.47 -8.07 -23.11
C THR A 414 5.12 -6.81 -23.71
N LYS A 415 6.24 -6.35 -23.15
CA LYS A 415 6.96 -5.13 -23.54
C LYS A 415 8.37 -5.43 -24.03
N PRO A 416 9.03 -4.48 -24.72
CA PRO A 416 10.44 -4.59 -25.06
C PRO A 416 11.27 -4.75 -23.79
N ILE A 417 11.99 -5.86 -23.70
CA ILE A 417 12.93 -6.15 -22.62
C ILE A 417 14.29 -5.57 -23.03
N PRO A 418 15.04 -4.91 -22.14
CA PRO A 418 16.30 -4.24 -22.48
C PRO A 418 17.47 -5.22 -22.74
N TYR A 419 17.19 -6.52 -22.84
CA TYR A 419 18.13 -7.59 -23.10
C TYR A 419 17.40 -8.83 -23.63
N ASN A 420 18.12 -9.78 -24.22
CA ASN A 420 17.56 -11.06 -24.64
C ASN A 420 17.45 -12.03 -23.43
N PRO A 421 16.25 -12.48 -23.05
CA PRO A 421 16.07 -13.36 -21.89
C PRO A 421 16.76 -14.72 -21.96
N SER A 422 17.17 -15.13 -23.17
CA SER A 422 17.85 -16.41 -23.40
C SER A 422 19.37 -16.33 -23.21
N ASP A 423 19.93 -15.14 -23.06
CA ASP A 423 21.37 -14.95 -22.89
C ASP A 423 21.82 -15.32 -21.46
N SER A 424 23.13 -15.39 -21.25
CA SER A 424 23.69 -15.57 -19.91
C SER A 424 23.29 -14.41 -18.98
N ILE A 425 23.24 -14.63 -17.68
CA ILE A 425 22.89 -13.55 -16.74
C ILE A 425 23.85 -12.37 -16.85
N GLU A 426 25.12 -12.64 -17.12
CA GLU A 426 26.12 -11.60 -17.33
C GLU A 426 25.82 -10.75 -18.55
N ASP A 427 25.46 -11.37 -19.67
CA ASP A 427 25.12 -10.69 -20.91
C ASP A 427 23.79 -9.93 -20.78
N GLN A 428 22.82 -10.48 -20.03
CA GLN A 428 21.58 -9.79 -19.72
C GLN A 428 21.84 -8.49 -18.94
N ILE A 429 22.65 -8.55 -17.88
CA ILE A 429 22.97 -7.38 -17.05
C ILE A 429 23.71 -6.32 -17.87
N ALA A 430 24.70 -6.74 -18.67
CA ALA A 430 25.49 -5.85 -19.50
C ALA A 430 24.63 -5.19 -20.60
N SER A 431 23.84 -5.98 -21.32
CA SER A 431 22.96 -5.46 -22.38
C SER A 431 21.88 -4.52 -21.82
N SER A 432 21.35 -4.84 -20.64
CA SER A 432 20.41 -3.96 -19.94
C SER A 432 21.04 -2.62 -19.61
N LEU A 433 22.28 -2.62 -19.10
CA LEU A 433 23.00 -1.39 -18.76
C LEU A 433 23.26 -0.54 -20.01
N GLU A 434 23.73 -1.15 -21.10
CA GLU A 434 23.99 -0.44 -22.36
C GLU A 434 22.71 0.19 -22.93
N THR A 435 21.59 -0.52 -22.82
CA THR A 435 20.27 0.01 -23.19
C THR A 435 19.93 1.24 -22.33
N SER A 436 20.10 1.16 -21.02
CA SER A 436 19.85 2.30 -20.12
C SER A 436 20.75 3.49 -20.38
N LEU A 437 22.06 3.29 -20.57
CA LEU A 437 23.00 4.37 -20.89
C LEU A 437 22.61 5.07 -22.20
N LYS A 438 22.21 4.29 -23.21
CA LYS A 438 21.73 4.81 -24.49
C LYS A 438 20.44 5.62 -24.32
N ASN A 439 19.44 5.07 -23.63
CA ASN A 439 18.15 5.71 -23.43
C ASN A 439 18.29 7.00 -22.62
N LEU A 440 19.03 6.97 -21.51
CA LEU A 440 19.31 8.12 -20.66
C LEU A 440 20.29 9.12 -21.28
N LYS A 441 20.85 8.81 -22.45
CA LYS A 441 21.84 9.62 -23.17
C LYS A 441 23.02 10.04 -22.28
N THR A 442 23.54 9.08 -21.50
CA THR A 442 24.65 9.31 -20.58
C THR A 442 25.70 8.21 -20.69
N THR A 443 26.93 8.50 -20.28
CA THR A 443 28.05 7.56 -20.35
C THR A 443 28.28 6.79 -19.06
N TYR A 444 27.65 7.20 -17.96
CA TYR A 444 27.74 6.54 -16.67
C TYR A 444 26.47 6.75 -15.83
N LEU A 445 26.25 5.84 -14.90
CA LEU A 445 25.25 5.95 -13.84
C LEU A 445 25.92 6.29 -12.50
N ASP A 446 25.22 7.03 -11.65
CA ASP A 446 25.67 7.21 -10.27
C ASP A 446 25.38 5.95 -9.44
N SER A 447 24.30 5.24 -9.78
CA SER A 447 24.03 3.93 -9.21
C SER A 447 23.36 2.95 -10.19
N TYR A 448 23.78 1.68 -10.16
CA TYR A 448 23.13 0.59 -10.88
C TYR A 448 22.78 -0.55 -9.91
N VAL A 449 21.50 -0.85 -9.80
CA VAL A 449 20.97 -1.70 -8.73
C VAL A 449 20.40 -3.01 -9.26
N LEU A 450 20.71 -4.13 -8.61
CA LEU A 450 20.01 -5.39 -8.85
C LEU A 450 18.63 -5.33 -8.17
N HIS A 451 17.54 -5.40 -8.95
CA HIS A 451 16.17 -5.19 -8.46
C HIS A 451 15.78 -6.17 -7.33
N SER A 452 16.19 -7.42 -7.44
CA SER A 452 16.00 -8.46 -6.43
C SER A 452 17.06 -9.54 -6.58
N PRO A 453 17.31 -10.36 -5.55
CA PRO A 453 18.04 -11.62 -5.72
C PRO A 453 17.43 -12.44 -6.85
N LEU A 454 18.28 -13.15 -7.59
CA LEU A 454 17.82 -14.01 -8.67
C LEU A 454 17.12 -15.25 -8.09
N PRO A 455 16.02 -15.70 -8.70
CA PRO A 455 15.33 -16.90 -8.26
C PRO A 455 16.26 -18.12 -8.35
N GLY A 456 16.18 -19.02 -7.36
CA GLY A 456 17.01 -20.22 -7.28
C GLY A 456 18.09 -20.15 -6.19
N GLN A 457 19.29 -20.64 -6.50
CA GLN A 457 20.40 -20.69 -5.54
C GLN A 457 21.11 -19.34 -5.41
N ILE A 458 21.66 -19.06 -4.22
CA ILE A 458 22.50 -17.87 -3.92
C ILE A 458 23.60 -17.65 -4.97
N GLY A 459 24.10 -18.74 -5.57
CA GLY A 459 25.15 -18.70 -6.61
C GLY A 459 24.82 -17.80 -7.81
N SER A 460 23.58 -17.82 -8.30
CA SER A 460 23.17 -16.98 -9.44
C SER A 460 23.19 -15.50 -9.07
N THR A 461 22.68 -15.15 -7.88
CA THR A 461 22.73 -13.77 -7.36
C THR A 461 24.18 -13.31 -7.16
N VAL A 462 25.05 -14.19 -6.66
CA VAL A 462 26.50 -13.93 -6.54
C VAL A 462 27.16 -13.69 -7.90
N GLN A 463 26.77 -14.44 -8.94
CA GLN A 463 27.28 -14.27 -10.30
C GLN A 463 26.87 -12.92 -10.88
N ALA A 464 25.59 -12.55 -10.75
CA ALA A 464 25.10 -11.22 -11.11
C ALA A 464 25.85 -10.11 -10.36
N TRP A 465 26.07 -10.28 -9.06
CA TRP A 465 26.80 -9.32 -8.23
C TRP A 465 28.24 -9.09 -8.68
N LYS A 466 28.94 -10.16 -9.11
CA LYS A 466 30.28 -10.02 -9.71
C LYS A 466 30.25 -9.18 -10.98
N VAL A 467 29.18 -9.25 -11.78
CA VAL A 467 29.05 -8.40 -12.97
C VAL A 467 28.83 -6.94 -12.58
N LEU A 468 27.96 -6.67 -11.60
CA LEU A 468 27.78 -5.31 -11.08
C LEU A 468 29.11 -4.76 -10.55
N ALA A 469 29.89 -5.56 -9.81
CA ALA A 469 31.21 -5.15 -9.34
C ALA A 469 32.17 -4.79 -10.48
N ARG A 470 32.17 -5.57 -11.58
CA ARG A 470 32.96 -5.23 -12.79
C ARG A 470 32.48 -3.95 -13.46
N ILE A 471 31.17 -3.78 -13.62
CA ILE A 471 30.56 -2.54 -14.16
C ILE A 471 30.99 -1.31 -13.35
N GLN A 472 31.10 -1.47 -12.03
CA GLN A 472 31.60 -0.43 -11.15
C GLN A 472 33.08 -0.14 -11.39
N ASP A 473 33.90 -1.19 -11.50
CA ASP A 473 35.34 -1.05 -11.78
C ASP A 473 35.61 -0.41 -13.16
N GLU A 474 34.74 -0.65 -14.13
CA GLU A 474 34.76 -0.01 -15.45
C GLU A 474 34.31 1.45 -15.43
N GLY A 475 33.78 1.95 -14.30
CA GLY A 475 33.29 3.32 -14.15
C GLY A 475 31.94 3.60 -14.83
N LYS A 476 31.27 2.58 -15.38
CA LYS A 476 29.94 2.72 -15.99
C LYS A 476 28.83 2.90 -14.95
N ALA A 477 29.06 2.47 -13.71
CA ALA A 477 28.25 2.83 -12.55
C ALA A 477 29.17 3.23 -11.39
N LYS A 478 28.95 4.38 -10.74
CA LYS A 478 29.79 4.77 -9.58
C LYS A 478 29.50 3.92 -8.35
N MET A 479 28.23 3.57 -8.14
CA MET A 479 27.76 2.73 -7.05
C MET A 479 26.93 1.56 -7.57
N ILE A 480 26.96 0.46 -6.81
CA ILE A 480 26.12 -0.70 -7.05
C ILE A 480 25.36 -1.09 -5.79
N GLY A 481 24.17 -1.64 -5.97
CA GLY A 481 23.30 -2.03 -4.86
C GLY A 481 22.42 -3.21 -5.21
N VAL A 482 21.74 -3.74 -4.20
CA VAL A 482 20.71 -4.76 -4.37
C VAL A 482 19.45 -4.35 -3.59
N CYS A 483 18.29 -4.50 -4.21
CA CYS A 483 16.97 -4.26 -3.60
C CYS A 483 16.29 -5.58 -3.24
N ASN A 484 15.15 -5.50 -2.54
CA ASN A 484 14.26 -6.64 -2.28
C ASN A 484 14.98 -7.90 -1.76
N THR A 485 16.02 -7.72 -0.94
CA THR A 485 16.80 -8.81 -0.37
C THR A 485 16.42 -8.98 1.08
N TYR A 486 15.70 -10.07 1.36
CA TYR A 486 15.14 -10.36 2.69
C TYR A 486 15.89 -11.49 3.43
N ASP A 487 16.86 -12.14 2.77
CA ASP A 487 17.72 -13.17 3.38
C ASP A 487 19.11 -12.61 3.67
N VAL A 488 19.47 -12.56 4.96
CA VAL A 488 20.78 -12.09 5.44
C VAL A 488 21.93 -12.89 4.83
N LYS A 489 21.75 -14.18 4.52
CA LYS A 489 22.79 -15.01 3.91
C LYS A 489 23.15 -14.55 2.51
N VAL A 490 22.18 -14.00 1.78
CA VAL A 490 22.43 -13.40 0.47
C VAL A 490 23.32 -12.18 0.66
N LEU A 491 22.96 -11.28 1.58
CA LEU A 491 23.75 -10.08 1.89
C LEU A 491 25.20 -10.43 2.29
N GLU A 492 25.39 -11.39 3.20
CA GLU A 492 26.71 -11.88 3.60
C GLU A 492 27.51 -12.46 2.43
N ALA A 493 26.85 -13.13 1.48
CA ALA A 493 27.52 -13.68 0.30
C ALA A 493 27.95 -12.58 -0.68
N LEU A 494 27.15 -11.52 -0.82
CA LEU A 494 27.48 -10.38 -1.68
C LEU A 494 28.62 -9.54 -1.09
N ASP A 495 28.59 -9.29 0.21
CA ASP A 495 29.56 -8.48 0.93
C ASP A 495 30.99 -9.06 0.84
N LYS A 496 31.12 -10.40 0.82
CA LYS A 496 32.39 -11.11 0.59
C LYS A 496 33.05 -10.82 -0.76
N ILE A 497 32.29 -10.32 -1.74
CA ILE A 497 32.79 -10.01 -3.09
C ILE A 497 33.05 -8.52 -3.19
N ARG A 498 32.06 -7.73 -2.82
CA ARG A 498 32.12 -6.27 -2.76
C ARG A 498 31.02 -5.78 -1.84
N LYS A 499 31.35 -4.79 -1.01
CA LYS A 499 30.41 -4.16 -0.09
C LYS A 499 29.17 -3.70 -0.83
N ALA A 500 28.03 -4.33 -0.54
CA ALA A 500 26.76 -3.95 -1.13
C ALA A 500 26.26 -2.68 -0.45
N VAL A 501 25.95 -1.66 -1.24
CA VAL A 501 25.22 -0.50 -0.74
C VAL A 501 23.78 -0.94 -0.59
N TYR A 502 23.39 -1.19 0.65
CA TYR A 502 22.01 -1.47 1.02
C TYR A 502 21.20 -0.18 0.89
N LYS A 503 19.95 -0.29 0.45
CA LYS A 503 19.02 0.83 0.53
C LYS A 503 18.64 1.08 2.00
N LEU A 504 19.52 1.75 2.74
CA LEU A 504 19.15 2.76 3.72
C LEU A 504 19.26 4.08 2.98
N ALA A 505 18.32 4.33 2.07
CA ALA A 505 18.22 5.60 1.38
C ALA A 505 18.23 6.71 2.43
N GLN A 506 19.09 7.73 2.25
CA GLN A 506 19.35 8.91 3.09
C GLN A 506 20.67 8.95 3.91
N LEU A 507 21.55 7.94 3.88
CA LEU A 507 22.86 8.01 4.59
C LEU A 507 23.91 8.98 3.99
N GLN A 508 23.64 9.63 2.87
CA GLN A 508 24.61 10.52 2.19
C GLN A 508 24.07 11.93 1.90
N GLY A 509 22.91 12.31 2.44
CA GLY A 509 22.32 13.64 2.16
C GLY A 509 21.97 13.85 0.68
N ILE A 510 21.83 12.76 -0.09
CA ILE A 510 21.35 12.81 -1.47
C ILE A 510 19.83 12.85 -1.39
N THR A 511 19.24 13.98 -1.75
CA THR A 511 17.80 14.07 -1.98
C THR A 511 17.50 13.38 -3.30
N PRO A 512 16.76 12.26 -3.31
CA PRO A 512 16.35 11.66 -4.56
C PRO A 512 15.40 12.64 -5.25
N LEU A 513 15.75 13.12 -6.44
CA LEU A 513 14.75 13.64 -7.37
C LEU A 513 13.88 12.45 -7.73
N SER A 514 12.74 12.32 -7.06
CA SER A 514 11.77 11.28 -7.40
C SER A 514 11.33 11.49 -8.86
N GLY A 515 11.02 10.41 -9.59
CA GLY A 515 10.40 10.47 -10.92
C GLY A 515 8.98 11.06 -10.90
N THR A 516 8.64 11.86 -9.89
CA THR A 516 7.37 12.55 -9.78
C THR A 516 7.25 13.61 -10.87
N THR A 517 6.07 13.69 -11.48
CA THR A 517 5.73 14.77 -12.43
C THR A 517 5.06 15.96 -11.71
N GLN A 518 4.92 15.90 -10.38
CA GLN A 518 4.29 16.97 -9.60
C GLN A 518 5.29 18.07 -9.24
N VAL A 519 5.04 19.28 -9.77
CA VAL A 519 5.88 20.48 -9.59
C VAL A 519 6.10 20.85 -8.12
N GLU A 520 5.12 20.62 -7.25
CA GLU A 520 5.26 20.93 -5.81
C GLU A 520 6.18 19.95 -5.08
N HIS A 521 6.24 18.68 -5.49
CA HIS A 521 7.19 17.71 -4.93
C HIS A 521 8.62 18.00 -5.40
N MET A 522 8.81 18.35 -6.68
CA MET A 522 10.12 18.80 -7.16
C MET A 522 10.63 20.04 -6.38
N LYS A 523 9.74 20.97 -6.03
CA LYS A 523 10.09 22.14 -5.20
C LYS A 523 10.42 21.75 -3.75
N LEU A 524 9.75 20.77 -3.18
CA LEU A 524 10.05 20.24 -1.85
C LEU A 524 11.40 19.51 -1.83
N ASP A 525 11.66 18.64 -2.81
CA ASP A 525 12.93 17.92 -2.99
C ASP A 525 14.11 18.90 -3.14
N LEU A 526 13.94 19.99 -3.88
CA LEU A 526 14.94 21.05 -4.04
C LEU A 526 15.17 21.90 -2.78
N ASN A 527 14.26 21.87 -1.80
CA ASN A 527 14.31 22.66 -0.56
C ASN A 527 14.76 21.85 0.68
N VAL A 528 15.07 20.56 0.55
CA VAL A 528 15.56 19.75 1.68
C VAL A 528 17.04 20.03 1.89
N GLU A 529 17.38 20.89 2.85
CA GLU A 529 18.79 21.19 3.20
C GLU A 529 19.42 20.14 4.14
N ALA A 530 18.63 19.38 4.90
CA ALA A 530 19.03 18.18 5.65
C ALA A 530 17.79 17.48 6.26
N ALA A 531 17.73 16.16 6.22
CA ALA A 531 16.71 15.38 6.93
C ALA A 531 17.12 15.17 8.40
N GLU A 532 16.32 15.68 9.36
CA GLU A 532 16.44 15.30 10.77
C GLU A 532 15.74 13.97 11.01
N TRP A 533 16.49 12.98 11.46
CA TRP A 533 15.97 11.64 11.76
C TRP A 533 15.51 11.54 13.21
N LYS A 534 14.30 11.05 13.44
CA LYS A 534 13.85 10.65 14.78
C LYS A 534 14.46 9.28 15.13
N GLU A 535 15.33 9.27 16.15
CA GLU A 535 16.24 8.17 16.50
C GLU A 535 15.59 6.83 16.91
N ASP A 536 14.28 6.78 17.14
CA ASP A 536 13.71 5.69 17.96
C ASP A 536 13.27 4.44 17.16
N GLY A 537 13.04 4.55 15.85
CA GLY A 537 12.51 3.45 15.03
C GLY A 537 13.57 2.63 14.29
N ILE A 538 14.64 3.28 13.82
CA ILE A 538 15.58 2.72 12.83
C ILE A 538 16.88 2.24 13.49
N GLN A 539 17.10 2.56 14.77
CA GLN A 539 18.39 2.33 15.44
C GLN A 539 18.78 0.85 15.54
N ARG A 540 17.81 -0.06 15.60
CA ARG A 540 18.07 -1.50 15.61
C ARG A 540 18.52 -2.01 14.24
N GLU A 541 17.94 -1.50 13.17
CA GLU A 541 18.32 -1.84 11.78
C GLU A 541 19.67 -1.21 11.45
N ILE A 542 19.90 0.04 11.88
CA ILE A 542 21.20 0.70 11.83
C ILE A 542 22.26 -0.07 12.61
N GLU A 543 21.96 -0.60 13.80
CA GLU A 543 22.92 -1.42 14.56
C GLU A 543 23.20 -2.78 13.90
N LEU A 544 22.19 -3.44 13.33
CA LEU A 544 22.36 -4.67 12.56
C LEU A 544 23.22 -4.44 11.33
N VAL A 545 23.01 -3.34 10.62
CA VAL A 545 23.81 -2.94 9.46
C VAL A 545 25.20 -2.49 9.88
N LYS A 546 25.37 -1.76 10.99
CA LYS A 546 26.68 -1.39 11.54
C LYS A 546 27.51 -2.61 11.90
N LYS A 547 26.90 -3.64 12.50
CA LYS A 547 27.56 -4.94 12.77
C LYS A 547 27.94 -5.73 11.52
N LEU A 548 27.28 -5.48 10.39
CA LEU A 548 27.65 -6.07 9.10
C LEU A 548 28.72 -5.23 8.38
N ILE A 549 28.88 -3.95 8.75
CA ILE A 549 29.84 -3.00 8.18
C ILE A 549 31.19 -3.03 8.91
N GLU A 550 31.19 -3.28 10.23
CA GLU A 550 32.37 -3.55 11.07
C GLU A 550 32.90 -4.97 10.86
#